data_AF-A0A3N5UDD0-F1
#
_entry.id   AF-A0A3N5UDD0-F1
#
_cell.length_a   1.000
_cell.length_b   1.000
_cell.length_c   1.000
_cell.angle_alpha   90.00
_cell.angle_beta   90.00
_cell.angle_gamma   90.00
#
_symmetry.space_group_name_H-M   'P 1'
#
loop_
_entity.id
_entity.type
_entity.pdbx_description
1 polymer ?
#
loop_
_entity_poly.entity_id
_entity_poly.type
_entity_poly.pdbx_seq_one_letter_code
_entity_poly.pdbx_strand_id
1 'polypeptide(L)'
;MRPYFEKMPDFGRGLSEGQKKSNKENVTQIKEVETQVKAEIEKVKNAGMSTEKINERGEMTVWQRLAYLIDPGTWCPLHTIFNPANNSEGTTNVIDGLGKISGKWAVIIGFDNKVMAGAWLPGQSENILRVTDLAKRLNLPLVWLVNCSGVKLPEQEKFYAGRRGGGTTFFRHAELEIMGIPILAAIYGTNPAGGGYQSISPTVMFAHKNCNIAVGGGGILSGMSPKGHFDLEGAEMLISAAKQFKA
;
A
#
# COMPACT_ATOMS: atom_id res chain seq x y z
N MET A 1 -37.53 5.51 15.53
CA MET A 1 -37.61 4.44 14.52
C MET A 1 -37.42 3.03 15.09
N ARG A 2 -37.55 2.79 16.41
CA ARG A 2 -37.43 1.44 16.99
C ARG A 2 -38.34 0.40 16.31
N PRO A 3 -39.61 0.70 15.99
CA PRO A 3 -40.47 -0.24 15.27
C PRO A 3 -39.94 -0.69 13.89
N TYR A 4 -39.04 0.08 13.28
CA TYR A 4 -38.46 -0.24 11.97
C TYR A 4 -37.18 -1.09 12.06
N PHE A 5 -36.45 -1.03 13.17
CA PHE A 5 -35.09 -1.59 13.26
C PHE A 5 -34.87 -2.58 14.40
N GLU A 6 -35.75 -2.61 15.40
CA GLU A 6 -35.58 -3.48 16.58
C GLU A 6 -35.90 -4.95 16.25
N LYS A 7 -36.92 -5.20 15.41
CA LYS A 7 -37.28 -6.53 14.96
C LYS A 7 -37.58 -6.53 13.47
N MET A 8 -36.62 -7.02 12.70
CA MET A 8 -36.77 -7.24 11.26
C MET A 8 -37.27 -8.67 10.99
N PRO A 9 -37.87 -8.95 9.82
CA PRO A 9 -38.18 -10.32 9.41
C PRO A 9 -36.92 -11.19 9.37
N ASP A 10 -36.97 -12.35 10.02
CA ASP A 10 -35.90 -13.34 9.95
C ASP A 10 -35.87 -14.04 8.58
N PHE A 11 -34.70 -14.58 8.20
CA PHE A 11 -34.52 -15.35 6.98
C PHE A 11 -33.63 -16.58 7.20
N GLY A 12 -33.79 -17.58 6.34
CA GLY A 12 -33.01 -18.82 6.38
C GLY A 12 -33.61 -19.93 7.26
N ARG A 13 -33.03 -21.13 7.14
CA ARG A 13 -33.37 -22.31 7.97
C ARG A 13 -32.06 -23.04 8.30
N GLY A 14 -32.03 -23.72 9.44
CA GLY A 14 -30.90 -24.57 9.80
C GLY A 14 -30.70 -25.71 8.80
N LEU A 15 -29.44 -26.05 8.51
CA LEU A 15 -29.11 -27.21 7.69
C LEU A 15 -29.31 -28.50 8.49
N SER A 16 -30.09 -29.44 7.95
CA SER A 16 -30.25 -30.77 8.54
C SER A 16 -28.98 -31.61 8.39
N GLU A 17 -28.83 -32.65 9.22
CA GLU A 17 -27.69 -33.58 9.12
C GLU A 17 -27.62 -34.29 7.76
N GLY A 18 -28.78 -34.60 7.17
CA GLY A 18 -28.87 -35.13 5.81
C GLY A 18 -28.32 -34.17 4.76
N GLN A 19 -28.67 -32.88 4.86
CA GLN A 19 -28.15 -31.83 3.96
C GLN A 19 -26.65 -31.61 4.16
N LYS A 20 -26.15 -31.63 5.40
CA LYS A 20 -24.71 -31.53 5.66
C LYS A 20 -23.95 -32.71 5.06
N LYS A 21 -24.51 -33.93 5.17
CA LYS A 21 -23.91 -35.14 4.61
C LYS A 21 -23.90 -35.12 3.08
N SER A 22 -25.00 -34.73 2.44
CA SER A 22 -25.10 -34.69 0.97
C SER A 22 -24.23 -33.59 0.36
N ASN A 23 -23.99 -32.49 1.07
CA ASN A 23 -23.17 -31.36 0.58
C ASN A 23 -21.67 -31.48 0.91
N LYS A 24 -21.20 -32.61 1.45
CA LYS A 24 -19.78 -32.78 1.79
C LYS A 24 -18.86 -32.54 0.59
N GLU A 25 -19.23 -33.07 -0.58
CA GLU A 25 -18.47 -32.91 -1.81
C GLU A 25 -18.35 -31.44 -2.23
N ASN A 26 -19.46 -30.69 -2.19
CA ASN A 26 -19.46 -29.26 -2.48
C ASN A 26 -18.54 -28.47 -1.52
N VAL A 27 -18.53 -28.82 -0.22
CA VAL A 27 -17.62 -28.21 0.76
C VAL A 27 -16.15 -28.53 0.44
N THR A 28 -15.84 -29.76 0.01
CA THR A 28 -14.49 -30.14 -0.42
C THR A 28 -14.02 -29.29 -1.59
N GLN A 29 -14.84 -29.18 -2.64
CA GLN A 29 -14.50 -28.39 -3.85
C GLN A 29 -14.26 -26.91 -3.53
N ILE A 30 -15.06 -26.31 -2.65
CA ILE A 30 -14.83 -24.93 -2.20
C ILE A 30 -13.48 -24.81 -1.47
N LYS A 31 -13.18 -25.75 -0.56
CA LYS A 31 -11.92 -25.75 0.20
C LYS A 31 -10.68 -25.96 -0.68
N GLU A 32 -10.82 -26.71 -1.77
CA GLU A 32 -9.75 -26.88 -2.76
C GLU A 32 -9.41 -25.52 -3.42
N VAL A 33 -10.42 -24.78 -3.86
CA VAL A 33 -10.22 -23.43 -4.42
C VAL A 33 -9.63 -22.47 -3.38
N GLU A 34 -10.14 -22.49 -2.14
CA GLU A 34 -9.55 -21.68 -1.06
C GLU A 34 -8.08 -22.01 -0.80
N THR A 35 -7.70 -23.29 -0.92
CA THR A 35 -6.31 -23.75 -0.75
C THR A 35 -5.44 -23.24 -1.89
N GLN A 36 -5.92 -23.28 -3.13
CA GLN A 36 -5.22 -22.72 -4.28
C GLN A 36 -5.00 -21.22 -4.14
N VAL A 37 -6.03 -20.46 -3.74
CA VAL A 37 -5.91 -19.02 -3.49
C VAL A 37 -4.91 -18.74 -2.37
N LYS A 38 -4.94 -19.49 -1.26
CA LYS A 38 -3.96 -19.37 -0.17
C LYS A 38 -2.53 -19.63 -0.66
N ALA A 39 -2.34 -20.61 -1.54
CA ALA A 39 -1.03 -20.90 -2.11
C ALA A 39 -0.49 -19.74 -2.96
N GLU A 40 -1.34 -19.09 -3.77
CA GLU A 40 -0.95 -17.90 -4.53
C GLU A 40 -0.63 -16.69 -3.62
N ILE A 41 -1.41 -16.49 -2.55
CA ILE A 41 -1.13 -15.45 -1.54
C ILE A 41 0.23 -15.70 -0.87
N GLU A 42 0.54 -16.94 -0.50
CA GLU A 42 1.84 -17.27 0.10
C GLU A 42 3.00 -17.10 -0.89
N LYS A 43 2.80 -17.36 -2.19
CA LYS A 43 3.81 -17.02 -3.22
C LYS A 43 4.09 -15.52 -3.24
N VAL A 44 3.05 -14.68 -3.25
CA VAL A 44 3.20 -13.21 -3.22
C VAL A 44 3.92 -12.76 -1.95
N LYS A 45 3.51 -13.26 -0.79
CA LYS A 45 4.12 -12.93 0.50
C LYS A 45 5.60 -13.30 0.56
N ASN A 46 6.01 -14.36 -0.14
CA ASN A 46 7.39 -14.84 -0.19
C ASN A 46 8.21 -14.32 -1.36
N ALA A 47 7.65 -13.46 -2.23
CA ALA A 47 8.36 -12.87 -3.35
C ALA A 47 9.53 -11.98 -2.89
N GLY A 48 10.57 -11.90 -3.73
CA GLY A 48 11.73 -11.03 -3.50
C GLY A 48 12.70 -11.54 -2.42
N MET A 49 13.35 -10.61 -1.72
CA MET A 49 14.27 -10.92 -0.63
C MET A 49 13.55 -11.62 0.53
N SER A 50 14.22 -12.52 1.24
CA SER A 50 13.61 -13.14 2.43
C SER A 50 13.35 -12.11 3.54
N THR A 51 12.37 -12.39 4.40
CA THR A 51 12.03 -11.53 5.53
C THR A 51 13.22 -11.35 6.48
N GLU A 52 14.01 -12.41 6.67
CA GLU A 52 15.21 -12.42 7.50
C GLU A 52 16.24 -11.43 6.98
N LYS A 53 16.51 -11.41 5.66
CA LYS A 53 17.44 -10.45 5.05
C LYS A 53 16.98 -9.00 5.17
N ILE A 54 15.68 -8.75 5.19
CA ILE A 54 15.13 -7.41 5.44
C ILE A 54 15.32 -7.03 6.92
N ASN A 55 15.03 -7.96 7.84
CA ASN A 55 15.19 -7.77 9.28
C ASN A 55 16.65 -7.56 9.70
N GLU A 56 17.60 -8.27 9.08
CA GLU A 56 19.05 -8.11 9.31
C GLU A 56 19.54 -6.68 9.02
N ARG A 57 18.83 -5.95 8.15
CA ARG A 57 19.10 -4.53 7.85
C ARG A 57 18.46 -3.56 8.86
N GLY A 58 17.78 -4.08 9.87
CA GLY A 58 17.01 -3.29 10.84
C GLY A 58 15.70 -2.74 10.28
N GLU A 59 15.18 -3.29 9.19
CA GLU A 59 13.91 -2.90 8.59
C GLU A 59 12.82 -3.95 8.83
N MET A 60 11.57 -3.50 8.90
CA MET A 60 10.39 -4.39 8.82
C MET A 60 9.94 -4.52 7.37
N THR A 61 9.48 -5.71 6.98
CA THR A 61 8.72 -5.93 5.74
C THR A 61 7.36 -5.23 5.79
N VAL A 62 6.73 -4.99 4.63
CA VAL A 62 5.35 -4.46 4.58
C VAL A 62 4.37 -5.31 5.40
N TRP A 63 4.51 -6.64 5.36
CA TRP A 63 3.68 -7.57 6.11
C TRP A 63 3.84 -7.43 7.62
N GLN A 64 5.07 -7.26 8.11
CA GLN A 64 5.32 -7.00 9.52
C GLN A 64 4.78 -5.62 9.95
N ARG A 65 4.90 -4.60 9.09
CA ARG A 65 4.36 -3.25 9.37
C ARG A 65 2.83 -3.30 9.49
N LEU A 66 2.15 -4.01 8.59
CA LEU A 66 0.70 -4.24 8.66
C LEU A 66 0.30 -4.95 9.95
N ALA A 67 1.00 -6.05 10.30
CA ALA A 67 0.71 -6.81 11.52
C ALA A 67 0.93 -6.00 12.81
N TYR A 68 1.89 -5.05 12.80
CA TYR A 68 2.14 -4.16 13.92
C TYR A 68 1.08 -3.06 14.06
N LEU A 69 0.62 -2.51 12.93
CA LEU A 69 -0.25 -1.34 12.90
C LEU A 69 -1.74 -1.67 13.11
N ILE A 70 -2.19 -2.81 12.58
CA ILE A 70 -3.62 -3.13 12.47
C ILE A 70 -4.09 -3.90 13.71
N ASP A 71 -5.27 -3.53 14.21
CA ASP A 71 -5.92 -4.21 15.32
C ASP A 71 -6.15 -5.71 14.97
N PRO A 72 -5.81 -6.66 15.87
CA PRO A 72 -5.93 -8.09 15.60
C PRO A 72 -7.33 -8.51 15.11
N GLY A 73 -7.35 -9.33 14.05
CA GLY A 73 -8.59 -9.88 13.48
C GLY A 73 -9.39 -8.92 12.59
N THR A 74 -8.88 -7.71 12.33
CA THR A 74 -9.60 -6.70 11.54
C THR A 74 -9.07 -6.53 10.11
N TRP A 75 -7.94 -7.17 9.77
CA TRP A 75 -7.34 -7.08 8.45
C TRP A 75 -8.20 -7.79 7.39
N CYS A 76 -8.59 -7.04 6.37
CA CYS A 76 -9.32 -7.51 5.20
C CYS A 76 -8.47 -7.20 3.97
N PRO A 77 -7.56 -8.11 3.55
CA PRO A 77 -6.69 -7.87 2.41
C PRO A 77 -7.49 -7.78 1.11
N LEU A 78 -7.06 -6.89 0.23
CA LEU A 78 -7.60 -6.70 -1.11
C LEU A 78 -6.47 -6.82 -2.12
N HIS A 79 -6.81 -7.20 -3.34
CA HIS A 79 -5.89 -7.26 -4.49
C HIS A 79 -4.60 -8.08 -4.28
N THR A 80 -4.55 -8.98 -3.29
CA THR A 80 -3.32 -9.71 -2.92
C THR A 80 -2.68 -10.47 -4.09
N ILE A 81 -3.51 -11.03 -4.98
CA ILE A 81 -3.08 -11.77 -6.17
C ILE A 81 -3.37 -10.99 -7.47
N PHE A 82 -3.64 -9.68 -7.37
CA PHE A 82 -3.86 -8.84 -8.54
C PHE A 82 -2.54 -8.61 -9.28
N ASN A 83 -2.44 -9.19 -10.47
CA ASN A 83 -1.26 -9.12 -11.34
C ASN A 83 -1.66 -9.01 -12.82
N PRO A 84 -2.27 -7.88 -13.24
CA PRO A 84 -2.86 -7.75 -14.59
C PRO A 84 -1.82 -7.77 -15.71
N ALA A 85 -0.55 -7.52 -15.39
CA ALA A 85 0.55 -7.48 -16.35
C ALA A 85 1.38 -8.78 -16.37
N ASN A 86 0.98 -9.81 -15.63
CA ASN A 86 1.71 -11.08 -15.50
C ASN A 86 3.18 -10.89 -15.10
N ASN A 87 3.44 -10.01 -14.14
CA ASN A 87 4.78 -9.80 -13.58
C ASN A 87 5.32 -11.12 -13.04
N SER A 88 6.60 -11.41 -13.29
CA SER A 88 7.29 -12.62 -12.81
C SER A 88 7.28 -12.75 -11.28
N GLU A 89 7.19 -11.62 -10.59
CA GLU A 89 7.15 -11.49 -9.15
C GLU A 89 5.78 -11.88 -8.57
N GLY A 90 4.76 -12.07 -9.40
CA GLY A 90 3.42 -12.51 -9.01
C GLY A 90 2.54 -11.42 -8.41
N THR A 91 3.01 -10.17 -8.36
CA THR A 91 2.37 -9.06 -7.65
C THR A 91 2.46 -7.74 -8.40
N THR A 92 1.68 -6.76 -7.97
CA THR A 92 1.85 -5.34 -8.34
C THR A 92 2.81 -4.59 -7.42
N ASN A 93 3.45 -5.28 -6.48
CA ASN A 93 4.46 -4.75 -5.53
C ASN A 93 3.92 -3.74 -4.50
N VAL A 94 2.60 -3.76 -4.30
CA VAL A 94 1.91 -3.11 -3.18
C VAL A 94 0.96 -4.12 -2.55
N ILE A 95 0.79 -4.02 -1.23
CA ILE A 95 -0.13 -4.82 -0.44
C ILE A 95 -1.15 -3.88 0.18
N ASP A 96 -2.45 -4.14 -0.04
CA ASP A 96 -3.53 -3.25 0.36
C ASP A 96 -4.74 -3.97 0.96
N GLY A 97 -5.62 -3.20 1.59
CA GLY A 97 -6.81 -3.71 2.25
C GLY A 97 -7.47 -2.71 3.18
N LEU A 98 -8.44 -3.20 3.96
CA LEU A 98 -9.08 -2.48 5.05
C LEU A 98 -8.59 -3.04 6.38
N GLY A 99 -8.42 -2.19 7.38
CA GLY A 99 -8.09 -2.60 8.73
C GLY A 99 -8.53 -1.56 9.75
N LYS A 100 -8.69 -1.97 11.01
CA LYS A 100 -8.85 -1.01 12.09
C LYS A 100 -7.50 -0.65 12.69
N ILE A 101 -7.34 0.62 13.05
CA ILE A 101 -6.21 1.12 13.81
C ILE A 101 -6.81 1.85 15.01
N SER A 102 -6.59 1.32 16.22
CA SER A 102 -7.19 1.85 17.44
C SER A 102 -8.73 1.99 17.33
N GLY A 103 -9.37 0.95 16.79
CA GLY A 103 -10.82 0.85 16.62
C GLY A 103 -11.41 1.56 15.41
N LYS A 104 -10.63 2.34 14.65
CA LYS A 104 -11.10 3.13 13.50
C LYS A 104 -10.69 2.48 12.19
N TRP A 105 -11.65 2.34 11.26
CA TRP A 105 -11.38 1.80 9.93
C TRP A 105 -10.51 2.76 9.09
N ALA A 106 -9.57 2.19 8.36
CA ALA A 106 -8.76 2.87 7.36
C ALA A 106 -8.62 1.99 6.12
N VAL A 107 -8.45 2.63 4.97
CA VAL A 107 -7.92 1.97 3.78
C VAL A 107 -6.40 2.03 3.90
N ILE A 108 -5.71 0.89 3.80
CA ILE A 108 -4.29 0.78 4.08
C ILE A 108 -3.60 0.17 2.88
N ILE A 109 -2.43 0.70 2.51
CA ILE A 109 -1.60 0.19 1.43
C ILE A 109 -0.13 0.43 1.75
N GLY A 110 0.73 -0.51 1.36
CA GLY A 110 2.17 -0.39 1.52
C GLY A 110 2.96 -0.98 0.37
N PHE A 111 4.10 -0.37 0.06
CA PHE A 111 5.06 -0.86 -0.93
C PHE A 111 5.84 -2.05 -0.37
N ASP A 112 5.93 -3.14 -1.14
CA ASP A 112 6.67 -4.32 -0.69
C ASP A 112 8.19 -4.13 -0.90
N ASN A 113 8.89 -3.86 0.19
CA ASN A 113 10.33 -3.62 0.18
C ASN A 113 11.17 -4.88 -0.06
N LYS A 114 10.55 -6.07 -0.12
CA LYS A 114 11.22 -7.31 -0.50
C LYS A 114 11.52 -7.36 -2.00
N VAL A 115 10.69 -6.72 -2.83
CA VAL A 115 10.81 -6.75 -4.29
C VAL A 115 11.35 -5.41 -4.78
N MET A 116 12.63 -5.40 -5.15
CA MET A 116 13.36 -4.23 -5.69
C MET A 116 13.18 -2.96 -4.82
N ALA A 117 13.14 -3.12 -3.50
CA ALA A 117 12.91 -2.02 -2.55
C ALA A 117 11.65 -1.20 -2.88
N GLY A 118 10.54 -1.88 -3.22
CA GLY A 118 9.25 -1.27 -3.53
C GLY A 118 9.22 -0.49 -4.84
N ALA A 119 9.97 -0.96 -5.85
CA ALA A 119 9.93 -0.37 -7.18
C ALA A 119 8.53 -0.47 -7.80
N TRP A 120 8.20 0.48 -8.65
CA TRP A 120 7.02 0.43 -9.50
C TRP A 120 7.13 -0.73 -10.50
N LEU A 121 6.09 -1.57 -10.50
CA LEU A 121 5.91 -2.64 -11.48
C LEU A 121 4.71 -2.33 -12.40
N PRO A 122 4.67 -2.92 -13.61
CA PRO A 122 3.49 -2.88 -14.46
C PRO A 122 2.22 -3.30 -13.73
N GLY A 123 1.13 -2.56 -13.91
CA GLY A 123 -0.15 -2.77 -13.21
C GLY A 123 -0.26 -2.18 -11.81
N GLN A 124 0.84 -1.70 -11.21
CA GLN A 124 0.82 -1.09 -9.86
C GLN A 124 -0.06 0.16 -9.79
N SER A 125 -0.02 1.00 -10.83
CA SER A 125 -0.86 2.22 -10.86
C SER A 125 -2.33 1.88 -10.77
N GLU A 126 -2.78 0.84 -11.47
CA GLU A 126 -4.18 0.42 -11.43
C GLU A 126 -4.59 -0.09 -10.04
N ASN A 127 -3.71 -0.81 -9.34
CA ASN A 127 -3.99 -1.23 -7.97
C ASN A 127 -4.10 -0.02 -7.03
N ILE A 128 -3.10 0.87 -7.06
CA ILE A 128 -3.11 2.11 -6.27
C ILE A 128 -4.37 2.95 -6.54
N LEU A 129 -4.78 3.10 -7.80
CA LEU A 129 -5.97 3.86 -8.15
C LEU A 129 -7.24 3.26 -7.54
N ARG A 130 -7.39 1.93 -7.51
CA ARG A 130 -8.50 1.24 -6.84
C ARG A 130 -8.54 1.53 -5.34
N VAL A 131 -7.37 1.59 -4.70
CA VAL A 131 -7.25 1.91 -3.28
C VAL A 131 -7.64 3.36 -3.01
N THR A 132 -7.19 4.32 -3.83
CA THR A 132 -7.61 5.72 -3.69
C THR A 132 -9.12 5.91 -3.95
N ASP A 133 -9.68 5.19 -4.92
CA ASP A 133 -11.13 5.20 -5.18
C ASP A 133 -11.91 4.58 -4.01
N LEU A 134 -11.36 3.55 -3.37
CA LEU A 134 -11.97 2.93 -2.19
C LEU A 134 -12.01 3.90 -1.01
N ALA A 135 -10.89 4.58 -0.72
CA ALA A 135 -10.83 5.61 0.33
C ALA A 135 -11.84 6.73 0.07
N LYS A 136 -11.91 7.22 -1.19
CA LYS A 136 -12.88 8.22 -1.65
C LYS A 136 -14.32 7.79 -1.43
N ARG A 137 -14.67 6.58 -1.87
CA ARG A 137 -16.05 6.05 -1.83
C ARG A 137 -16.54 5.78 -0.42
N LEU A 138 -15.65 5.32 0.46
CA LEU A 138 -16.01 5.00 1.84
C LEU A 138 -15.84 6.19 2.79
N ASN A 139 -15.26 7.30 2.31
CA ASN A 139 -14.87 8.44 3.13
C ASN A 139 -14.02 8.02 4.34
N LEU A 140 -13.04 7.13 4.09
CA LEU A 140 -12.12 6.60 5.09
C LEU A 140 -10.71 7.15 4.89
N PRO A 141 -9.95 7.39 5.97
CA PRO A 141 -8.56 7.82 5.85
C PRO A 141 -7.73 6.79 5.08
N LEU A 142 -6.78 7.28 4.29
CA LEU A 142 -5.82 6.46 3.56
C LEU A 142 -4.51 6.40 4.36
N VAL A 143 -4.09 5.20 4.75
CA VAL A 143 -2.82 4.97 5.42
C VAL A 143 -1.83 4.40 4.43
N TRP A 144 -0.68 5.07 4.29
CA TRP A 144 0.22 4.93 3.16
C TRP A 144 1.64 4.56 3.65
N LEU A 145 2.01 3.29 3.54
CA LEU A 145 3.32 2.79 4.02
C LEU A 145 4.35 2.86 2.89
N VAL A 146 5.09 3.97 2.84
CA VAL A 146 6.01 4.30 1.75
C VAL A 146 7.37 3.64 1.96
N ASN A 147 7.80 2.82 0.99
CA ASN A 147 9.20 2.41 0.83
C ASN A 147 9.40 2.15 -0.67
N CYS A 148 9.57 3.23 -1.45
CA CYS A 148 9.44 3.22 -2.90
C CYS A 148 10.72 3.70 -3.59
N SER A 149 11.49 2.76 -4.13
CA SER A 149 12.75 3.04 -4.85
C SER A 149 12.60 3.73 -6.20
N GLY A 150 11.37 3.94 -6.68
CA GLY A 150 11.08 4.54 -7.98
C GLY A 150 10.76 3.50 -9.05
N VAL A 151 11.28 3.67 -10.26
CA VAL A 151 10.82 2.98 -11.49
C VAL A 151 11.66 1.73 -11.77
N LYS A 152 11.02 0.59 -12.09
CA LYS A 152 11.69 -0.52 -12.80
C LYS A 152 12.01 -0.08 -14.24
N LEU A 153 13.20 0.49 -14.43
CA LEU A 153 13.61 1.18 -15.66
C LEU A 153 13.38 0.40 -16.96
N PRO A 154 13.62 -0.93 -17.04
CA PRO A 154 13.41 -1.68 -18.29
C PRO A 154 11.95 -1.73 -18.77
N GLU A 155 10.98 -1.41 -17.90
CA GLU A 155 9.54 -1.49 -18.20
C GLU A 155 8.83 -0.16 -17.92
N GLN A 156 9.59 0.93 -17.86
CA GLN A 156 9.11 2.24 -17.42
C GLN A 156 7.86 2.70 -18.19
N GLU A 157 7.78 2.40 -19.50
CA GLU A 157 6.71 2.86 -20.38
C GLU A 157 5.34 2.30 -19.98
N LYS A 158 5.32 1.18 -19.25
CA LYS A 158 4.09 0.50 -18.82
C LYS A 158 3.40 1.20 -17.65
N PHE A 159 4.07 2.11 -16.96
CA PHE A 159 3.50 2.75 -15.78
C PHE A 159 3.96 4.18 -15.53
N TYR A 160 5.10 4.65 -16.04
CA TYR A 160 5.56 6.03 -15.82
C TYR A 160 4.61 7.06 -16.47
N ALA A 161 4.25 6.82 -17.73
CA ALA A 161 3.42 7.72 -18.52
C ALA A 161 1.95 7.25 -18.62
N GLY A 162 1.12 8.07 -19.26
CA GLY A 162 -0.29 7.77 -19.52
C GLY A 162 -1.24 8.29 -18.44
N ARG A 163 -2.53 8.39 -18.80
CA ARG A 163 -3.59 8.99 -17.96
C ARG A 163 -3.85 8.26 -16.64
N ARG A 164 -3.49 6.98 -16.59
CA ARG A 164 -3.58 6.10 -15.41
C ARG A 164 -2.20 5.56 -15.02
N GLY A 165 -1.15 6.31 -15.35
CA GLY A 165 0.23 6.01 -14.94
C GLY A 165 0.49 6.41 -13.48
N GLY A 166 1.74 6.26 -13.04
CA GLY A 166 2.12 6.43 -11.64
C GLY A 166 1.91 7.85 -11.11
N GLY A 167 2.06 8.85 -11.97
CA GLY A 167 1.79 10.26 -11.64
C GLY A 167 0.34 10.56 -11.26
N THR A 168 -0.61 9.72 -11.69
CA THR A 168 -2.04 9.91 -11.40
C THR A 168 -2.32 9.85 -9.90
N THR A 169 -1.57 9.01 -9.16
CA THR A 169 -1.69 8.86 -7.71
C THR A 169 -1.61 10.20 -6.98
N PHE A 170 -0.72 11.09 -7.43
CA PHE A 170 -0.46 12.36 -6.76
C PHE A 170 -1.66 13.32 -6.91
N PHE A 171 -2.32 13.30 -8.08
CA PHE A 171 -3.59 13.99 -8.27
C PHE A 171 -4.70 13.39 -7.40
N ARG A 172 -4.73 12.05 -7.25
CA ARG A 172 -5.71 11.39 -6.38
C ARG A 172 -5.49 11.74 -4.90
N HIS A 173 -4.25 11.89 -4.46
CA HIS A 173 -3.96 12.35 -3.12
C HIS A 173 -4.52 13.76 -2.89
N ALA A 174 -4.23 14.70 -3.80
CA ALA A 174 -4.80 16.05 -3.73
C ALA A 174 -6.34 16.05 -3.77
N GLU A 175 -6.96 15.21 -4.60
CA GLU A 175 -8.43 15.07 -4.62
C GLU A 175 -9.00 14.60 -3.27
N LEU A 176 -8.39 13.59 -2.64
CA LEU A 176 -8.81 13.09 -1.33
C LEU A 176 -8.71 14.20 -0.27
N GLU A 177 -7.62 14.96 -0.27
CA GLU A 177 -7.39 16.04 0.69
C GLU A 177 -8.39 17.19 0.52
N ILE A 178 -8.69 17.60 -0.73
CA ILE A 178 -9.73 18.59 -1.02
C ILE A 178 -11.10 18.12 -0.53
N MET A 179 -11.35 16.81 -0.56
CA MET A 179 -12.58 16.21 -0.02
C MET A 179 -12.59 16.06 1.50
N GLY A 180 -11.50 16.41 2.19
CA GLY A 180 -11.37 16.26 3.64
C GLY A 180 -11.03 14.83 4.09
N ILE A 181 -10.54 13.98 3.19
CA ILE A 181 -10.09 12.61 3.49
C ILE A 181 -8.57 12.63 3.70
N PRO A 182 -8.07 12.46 4.95
CA PRO A 182 -6.66 12.60 5.23
C PRO A 182 -5.87 11.37 4.77
N ILE A 183 -4.64 11.63 4.33
CA ILE A 183 -3.66 10.62 3.95
C ILE A 183 -2.50 10.65 4.95
N LEU A 184 -2.27 9.53 5.62
CA LEU A 184 -1.25 9.41 6.66
C LEU A 184 -0.12 8.53 6.14
N ALA A 185 1.04 9.13 5.88
CA ALA A 185 2.17 8.44 5.29
C ALA A 185 3.25 8.10 6.31
N ALA A 186 3.61 6.82 6.39
CA ALA A 186 4.79 6.36 7.13
C ALA A 186 5.90 6.04 6.14
N ILE A 187 7.01 6.77 6.21
CA ILE A 187 8.03 6.84 5.17
C ILE A 187 9.31 6.15 5.64
N TYR A 188 9.75 5.17 4.86
CA TYR A 188 10.91 4.32 5.13
C TYR A 188 11.85 4.29 3.93
N GLY A 189 13.12 3.96 4.15
CA GLY A 189 14.09 3.74 3.07
C GLY A 189 14.34 4.96 2.19
N THR A 190 14.75 4.72 0.94
CA THR A 190 15.11 5.76 -0.03
C THR A 190 13.99 5.96 -1.03
N ASN A 191 13.44 7.17 -1.09
CA ASN A 191 12.26 7.51 -1.89
C ASN A 191 12.55 8.63 -2.92
N PRO A 192 13.26 8.32 -4.01
CA PRO A 192 13.58 9.29 -5.05
C PRO A 192 12.48 9.37 -6.12
N ALA A 193 12.41 10.51 -6.82
CA ALA A 193 11.55 10.73 -7.98
C ALA A 193 10.09 10.35 -7.70
N GLY A 194 9.58 9.29 -8.33
CA GLY A 194 8.22 8.79 -8.08
C GLY A 194 7.97 8.47 -6.60
N GLY A 195 8.95 7.86 -5.91
CA GLY A 195 8.86 7.63 -4.46
C GLY A 195 8.86 8.92 -3.66
N GLY A 196 9.56 9.95 -4.15
CA GLY A 196 9.56 11.29 -3.55
C GLY A 196 8.17 11.91 -3.57
N TYR A 197 7.48 11.82 -4.71
CA TYR A 197 6.09 12.26 -4.84
C TYR A 197 5.12 11.41 -4.01
N GLN A 198 5.35 10.10 -3.89
CA GLN A 198 4.58 9.24 -2.98
C GLN A 198 4.74 9.64 -1.51
N SER A 199 5.86 10.27 -1.17
CA SER A 199 6.16 10.70 0.20
C SER A 199 5.63 12.09 0.53
N ILE A 200 5.64 13.03 -0.43
CA ILE A 200 5.29 14.45 -0.20
C ILE A 200 3.82 14.79 -0.52
N SER A 201 3.14 13.99 -1.35
CA SER A 201 1.73 14.22 -1.67
C SER A 201 0.70 13.89 -0.57
N PRO A 202 1.00 13.06 0.45
CA PRO A 202 0.12 12.83 1.59
C PRO A 202 0.00 14.01 2.56
N THR A 203 -1.09 14.02 3.33
CA THR A 203 -1.47 15.11 4.25
C THR A 203 -0.54 15.21 5.46
N VAL A 204 -0.17 14.07 6.03
CA VAL A 204 0.71 13.99 7.21
C VAL A 204 1.82 12.98 6.94
N MET A 205 3.06 13.41 7.19
CA MET A 205 4.25 12.63 6.91
C MET A 205 4.96 12.23 8.21
N PHE A 206 5.10 10.92 8.43
CA PHE A 206 5.89 10.33 9.51
C PHE A 206 7.15 9.71 8.93
N ALA A 207 8.29 10.37 9.12
CA ALA A 207 9.57 9.95 8.59
C ALA A 207 10.30 9.00 9.57
N HIS A 208 10.72 7.83 9.10
CA HIS A 208 11.71 7.03 9.82
C HIS A 208 13.06 7.77 9.81
N LYS A 209 13.83 7.69 10.92
CA LYS A 209 15.11 8.41 11.08
C LYS A 209 16.13 8.24 9.95
N ASN A 210 16.06 7.12 9.22
CA ASN A 210 16.97 6.78 8.13
C ASN A 210 16.33 6.94 6.74
N CYS A 211 15.11 7.48 6.63
CA CYS A 211 14.48 7.66 5.33
C CYS A 211 14.99 8.92 4.62
N ASN A 212 14.86 8.95 3.28
CA ASN A 212 15.04 10.16 2.51
C ASN A 212 13.92 10.30 1.45
N ILE A 213 13.68 11.55 1.07
CA ILE A 213 12.68 11.98 0.09
C ILE A 213 13.39 12.94 -0.86
N ALA A 214 13.33 12.68 -2.16
CA ALA A 214 14.02 13.53 -3.13
C ALA A 214 13.32 13.57 -4.49
N VAL A 215 13.46 14.69 -5.20
CA VAL A 215 13.07 14.80 -6.61
C VAL A 215 13.91 13.85 -7.48
N GLY A 216 15.20 13.72 -7.17
CA GLY A 216 16.11 12.76 -7.81
C GLY A 216 17.07 12.18 -6.79
N GLY A 217 17.30 10.87 -6.84
CA GLY A 217 18.21 10.18 -5.93
C GLY A 217 19.68 10.33 -6.35
N GLY A 218 20.60 9.94 -5.45
CA GLY A 218 22.04 10.02 -5.70
C GLY A 218 22.50 9.36 -7.01
N GLY A 219 21.90 8.23 -7.39
CA GLY A 219 22.22 7.54 -8.65
C GLY A 219 21.80 8.29 -9.92
N ILE A 220 20.82 9.20 -9.83
CA ILE A 220 20.42 10.08 -10.95
C ILE A 220 21.37 11.28 -11.01
N LEU A 221 21.61 11.91 -9.84
CA LEU A 221 22.42 13.11 -9.73
C LEU A 221 23.91 12.85 -9.97
N SER A 222 24.40 11.64 -9.72
CA SER A 222 25.79 11.26 -9.97
C SER A 222 26.17 11.27 -11.46
N GLY A 223 25.18 11.18 -12.34
CA GLY A 223 25.36 11.31 -13.80
C GLY A 223 25.27 12.75 -14.30
N MET A 224 24.89 13.73 -13.46
CA MET A 224 24.75 15.13 -13.87
C MET A 224 26.10 15.85 -13.89
N SER A 225 26.23 16.80 -14.83
CA SER A 225 27.35 17.74 -14.90
C SER A 225 26.81 19.18 -14.89
N PRO A 226 27.18 20.01 -13.90
CA PRO A 226 28.04 19.68 -12.77
C PRO A 226 27.35 18.69 -11.79
N LYS A 227 28.15 17.97 -11.01
CA LYS A 227 27.65 17.03 -10.00
C LYS A 227 26.80 17.77 -8.97
N GLY A 228 25.66 17.19 -8.61
CA GLY A 228 24.84 17.69 -7.50
C GLY A 228 25.59 17.59 -6.16
N HIS A 229 25.24 18.46 -5.22
CA HIS A 229 25.71 18.42 -3.83
C HIS A 229 24.50 18.44 -2.88
N PHE A 230 24.68 17.97 -1.64
CA PHE A 230 23.67 18.10 -0.59
C PHE A 230 23.78 19.49 0.04
N ASP A 231 22.75 20.32 -0.14
CA ASP A 231 22.62 21.62 0.52
C ASP A 231 22.05 21.45 1.93
N LEU A 232 22.93 21.13 2.87
CA LEU A 232 22.59 20.96 4.29
C LEU A 232 22.05 22.25 4.90
N GLU A 233 22.57 23.41 4.48
CA GLU A 233 22.16 24.71 5.00
C GLU A 233 20.72 25.03 4.58
N GLY A 234 20.40 24.84 3.30
CA GLY A 234 19.02 24.98 2.80
C GLY A 234 18.04 24.02 3.48
N ALA A 235 18.44 22.78 3.74
CA ALA A 235 17.60 21.80 4.44
C ALA A 235 17.29 22.24 5.90
N GLU A 236 18.31 22.68 6.65
CA GLU A 236 18.14 23.18 8.02
C GLU A 236 17.31 24.47 8.08
N MET A 237 17.44 25.34 7.07
CA MET A 237 16.60 26.54 6.93
C MET A 237 15.12 26.17 6.77
N LEU A 238 14.79 25.21 5.90
CA LEU A 238 13.43 24.76 5.70
C LEU A 238 12.84 24.10 6.96
N ILE A 239 13.62 23.25 7.64
CA ILE A 239 13.21 22.62 8.91
C ILE A 239 12.93 23.69 9.97
N SER A 240 13.80 24.69 10.08
CA SER A 240 13.65 25.78 11.05
C SER A 240 12.45 26.66 10.75
N ALA A 241 12.18 26.96 9.47
CA ALA A 241 11.01 27.69 9.03
C ALA A 241 9.71 26.92 9.35
N ALA A 242 9.69 25.61 9.10
CA ALA A 242 8.54 24.76 9.39
C ALA A 242 8.16 24.77 10.89
N LYS A 243 9.14 24.85 11.80
CA LYS A 243 8.90 24.95 13.26
C LYS A 243 8.20 26.24 13.70
N GLN A 244 8.20 27.28 12.86
CA GLN A 244 7.53 28.55 13.16
C GLN A 244 6.02 28.49 12.93
N PHE A 245 5.54 27.54 12.13
CA PHE A 245 4.12 27.30 11.93
C PHE A 245 3.59 26.47 13.11
N LYS A 246 2.91 27.12 14.05
CA LYS A 246 2.10 26.42 15.06
C LYS A 246 0.79 25.95 14.41
N ALA A 247 0.41 24.71 14.68
CA ALA A 247 -0.93 24.18 14.39
C ALA A 247 -2.03 24.97 15.09
#